data_AF-A0A444XPY6-F1
#
_entry.id   AF-A0A444XPY6-F1
#
_cell.length_a   1.000
_cell.length_b   1.000
_cell.length_c   1.000
_cell.angle_alpha   90.00
_cell.angle_beta   90.00
_cell.angle_gamma   90.00
#
_symmetry.space_group_name_H-M   'P 1'
#
loop_
_entity.id
_entity.type
_entity.pdbx_description
1 polymer ?
#
loop_
_entity_poly.entity_id
_entity_poly.type
_entity_poly.pdbx_seq_one_letter_code
_entity_poly.pdbx_strand_id
1 'polypeptide(L)'
;MSDYQVFGDVLAFDSTYRSNKYKKPLVVFSGLNRQKQTSILGFALLEDEEKPCVVVTNGDKAIRSAIVEVMSTATHRLCGWHLEKNCVQRVKDTEFRKVFKKALYANFEIDNFEEYWKTSVESLGLLDNGWVQSTYETRES
;
A
#
# COMPACT_ATOMS: atom_id res chain seq x y z
N MET A 1 13.46 -5.08 -35.13
CA MET A 1 12.00 -5.04 -34.84
C MET A 1 11.53 -6.22 -33.98
N SER A 2 12.41 -7.15 -33.58
CA SER A 2 12.08 -8.36 -32.80
C SER A 2 11.92 -8.09 -31.29
N ASP A 3 12.73 -7.21 -30.72
CA ASP A 3 12.88 -7.17 -29.26
C ASP A 3 11.68 -6.52 -28.55
N TYR A 4 10.98 -5.59 -29.22
CA TYR A 4 9.80 -4.92 -28.65
C TYR A 4 8.60 -5.87 -28.46
N GLN A 5 8.49 -6.92 -29.29
CA GLN A 5 7.45 -7.96 -29.12
C GLN A 5 7.77 -8.93 -27.98
N VAL A 6 9.03 -9.01 -27.56
CA VAL A 6 9.49 -9.95 -26.52
C VAL A 6 9.47 -9.29 -25.13
N PHE A 7 9.82 -8.01 -25.02
CA PHE A 7 10.03 -7.37 -23.71
C PHE A 7 8.91 -6.45 -23.23
N GLY A 8 8.02 -5.95 -24.12
CA GLY A 8 7.02 -4.95 -23.71
C GLY A 8 7.65 -3.66 -23.13
N ASP A 9 6.91 -2.91 -22.32
CA ASP A 9 7.42 -1.72 -21.61
C ASP A 9 8.56 -2.14 -20.66
N VAL A 10 9.81 -1.81 -21.02
CA VAL A 10 11.00 -2.15 -20.22
C VAL A 10 10.99 -1.34 -18.93
N LEU A 11 11.17 -2.00 -17.78
CA LEU A 11 11.40 -1.37 -16.48
C LEU A 11 12.87 -1.58 -16.09
N ALA A 12 13.61 -0.49 -15.92
CA ALA A 12 14.96 -0.48 -15.36
C ALA A 12 14.93 0.14 -13.95
N PHE A 13 15.53 -0.56 -13.00
CA PHE A 13 15.79 -0.06 -11.65
C PHE A 13 17.29 -0.05 -11.40
N ASP A 14 17.81 1.07 -10.92
CA ASP A 14 19.20 1.22 -10.50
C ASP A 14 19.24 1.90 -9.12
N SER A 15 20.09 1.39 -8.24
CA SER A 15 20.30 1.94 -6.90
C SER A 15 21.62 2.70 -6.89
N THR A 16 21.55 4.04 -6.80
CA THR A 16 22.76 4.86 -6.69
C THR A 16 23.08 5.09 -5.21
N TYR A 17 24.21 4.54 -4.75
CA TYR A 17 24.77 4.89 -3.45
C TYR A 17 25.51 6.25 -3.56
N ARG A 18 25.40 7.08 -2.52
CA ARG A 18 26.19 8.33 -2.28
C ARG A 18 25.72 9.67 -2.83
N SER A 19 24.57 9.79 -3.49
CA SER A 19 24.17 11.06 -4.14
C SER A 19 23.35 12.03 -3.27
N ASN A 20 22.86 11.64 -2.09
CA ASN A 20 22.12 12.55 -1.20
C ASN A 20 22.83 12.87 0.13
N LYS A 21 22.44 14.00 0.73
CA LYS A 21 22.96 14.52 2.03
C LYS A 21 22.87 13.51 3.17
N TYR A 22 21.97 12.54 3.05
CA TYR A 22 21.65 11.56 4.08
C TYR A 22 22.41 10.24 3.90
N LYS A 23 23.24 10.11 2.85
CA LYS A 23 23.97 8.88 2.48
C LYS A 23 23.07 7.65 2.33
N LYS A 24 21.82 7.88 1.93
CA LYS A 24 20.79 6.86 1.73
C LYS A 24 20.75 6.39 0.27
N PRO A 25 20.59 5.09 -0.03
CA PRO A 25 20.40 4.64 -1.41
C PRO A 25 19.15 5.28 -2.04
N LEU A 26 19.28 5.80 -3.26
CA LEU A 26 18.15 6.23 -4.08
C LEU A 26 17.94 5.20 -5.20
N VAL A 27 16.78 4.57 -5.21
CA VAL A 27 16.33 3.69 -6.29
C VAL A 27 15.45 4.51 -7.23
N VAL A 28 15.76 4.51 -8.51
CA VAL A 28 14.91 5.13 -9.55
C VAL A 28 14.28 4.03 -10.38
N PHE A 29 12.96 4.07 -10.49
CA PHE A 29 12.19 3.23 -11.39
C PHE A 29 11.99 4.01 -12.69
N SER A 30 12.63 3.56 -13.76
CA SER A 30 12.53 4.17 -15.09
C SER A 30 11.99 3.17 -16.09
N GLY A 31 11.18 3.64 -17.04
CA GLY A 31 10.66 2.80 -18.11
C GLY A 31 10.60 3.52 -19.44
N LEU A 32 10.30 2.79 -20.51
CA LEU A 32 10.15 3.36 -21.85
C LEU A 32 8.68 3.63 -22.16
N ASN A 33 8.39 4.79 -22.74
CA ASN A 33 7.06 5.07 -23.29
C ASN A 33 6.91 4.49 -24.72
N ARG A 34 5.72 4.65 -25.32
CA ARG A 34 5.43 4.20 -26.70
C ARG A 34 6.34 4.82 -27.78
N GLN A 35 6.97 5.95 -27.49
CA GLN A 35 7.93 6.63 -28.36
C GLN A 35 9.38 6.22 -28.08
N LYS A 36 9.60 5.20 -27.24
CA LYS A 36 10.91 4.70 -26.80
C LYS A 36 11.74 5.74 -26.04
N GLN A 37 11.08 6.69 -25.40
CA GLN A 37 11.74 7.66 -24.52
C GLN A 37 11.73 7.15 -23.09
N THR A 38 12.85 7.28 -22.40
CA THR A 38 12.96 6.98 -20.97
C THR A 38 12.12 7.97 -20.16
N SER A 39 11.28 7.44 -19.28
CA SER A 39 10.44 8.16 -18.34
C SER A 39 10.68 7.62 -16.93
N ILE A 40 10.83 8.51 -15.94
CA ILE A 40 10.87 8.09 -14.54
C ILE A 40 9.44 7.79 -14.11
N LEU A 41 9.20 6.55 -13.67
CA LEU A 41 7.92 6.06 -13.18
C LEU A 41 7.80 6.25 -11.66
N GLY A 42 8.93 6.28 -10.95
CA GLY A 42 8.96 6.50 -9.52
C GLY A 42 10.38 6.49 -8.97
N PHE A 43 10.50 6.76 -7.68
CA PHE A 43 11.75 6.63 -6.95
C PHE A 43 11.47 6.22 -5.51
N ALA A 44 12.42 5.55 -4.88
CA ALA A 44 12.38 5.19 -3.47
C ALA A 44 13.70 5.58 -2.81
N LEU A 45 13.60 6.17 -1.62
CA LEU A 45 14.75 6.38 -0.76
C LEU A 45 14.79 5.25 0.27
N LEU A 46 15.89 4.50 0.30
CA LEU A 46 16.06 3.39 1.21
C LEU A 46 16.85 3.83 2.45
N GLU A 47 16.56 3.24 3.60
CA GLU A 47 17.38 3.42 4.81
C GLU A 47 18.71 2.66 4.67
N ASP A 48 18.61 1.42 4.20
CA ASP A 48 19.68 0.45 3.98
C ASP A 48 19.38 -0.39 2.71
N GLU A 49 20.23 -1.37 2.42
CA GLU A 49 20.06 -2.29 1.29
C GLU A 49 19.40 -3.63 1.72
N GLU A 50 18.67 -3.62 2.85
CA GLU A 50 17.94 -4.81 3.31
C GLU A 50 16.60 -4.98 2.59
N LYS A 51 16.11 -6.22 2.58
CA LYS A 51 14.79 -6.53 2.02
C LYS A 51 13.74 -5.84 2.89
N PRO A 52 12.70 -5.23 2.29
CA PRO A 52 11.66 -4.59 3.06
C PRO A 52 10.94 -5.62 3.95
N CYS A 53 10.80 -5.30 5.24
CA CYS A 53 9.99 -6.09 6.16
C CYS A 53 8.49 -5.91 5.91
N VAL A 54 8.09 -4.75 5.37
CA VAL A 54 6.69 -4.38 5.14
C VAL A 54 6.56 -3.68 3.79
N VAL A 55 5.53 -4.05 3.02
CA VAL A 55 5.16 -3.36 1.77
C VAL A 55 3.74 -2.83 1.92
N VAL A 56 3.57 -1.51 1.75
CA VAL A 56 2.26 -0.84 1.86
C VAL A 56 1.74 -0.47 0.47
N THR A 57 0.58 -0.99 0.07
CA THR A 57 -0.02 -0.67 -1.24
C THR A 57 -1.52 -0.40 -1.14
N ASN A 58 -2.16 0.00 -2.24
CA ASN A 58 -3.61 0.18 -2.31
C ASN A 58 -4.41 -1.14 -2.34
N GLY A 59 -3.75 -2.30 -2.25
CA GLY A 59 -4.40 -3.62 -2.25
C GLY A 59 -4.71 -4.19 -3.63
N ASP A 60 -4.13 -3.64 -4.72
CA ASP A 60 -4.28 -4.20 -6.06
C ASP A 60 -3.86 -5.67 -6.12
N LYS A 61 -4.68 -6.52 -6.76
CA LYS A 61 -4.48 -7.98 -6.79
C LYS A 61 -3.20 -8.39 -7.52
N ALA A 62 -2.86 -7.70 -8.62
CA ALA A 62 -1.65 -8.00 -9.38
C ALA A 62 -0.42 -7.58 -8.57
N ILE A 63 -0.46 -6.41 -7.93
CA ILE A 63 0.62 -5.95 -7.06
C ILE A 63 0.78 -6.91 -5.86
N ARG A 64 -0.31 -7.36 -5.24
CA ARG A 64 -0.24 -8.36 -4.16
C ARG A 64 0.42 -9.66 -4.62
N SER A 65 0.06 -10.14 -5.80
CA SER A 65 0.66 -11.35 -6.37
C SER A 65 2.16 -11.16 -6.61
N ALA A 66 2.56 -10.02 -7.17
CA ALA A 66 3.97 -9.68 -7.38
C ALA A 66 4.75 -9.53 -6.08
N ILE A 67 4.16 -8.99 -5.00
CA ILE A 67 4.80 -8.91 -3.68
C ILE A 67 5.04 -10.31 -3.13
N VAL A 68 4.06 -11.21 -3.21
CA VAL A 68 4.23 -12.60 -2.75
C VAL A 68 5.33 -13.32 -3.52
N GLU A 69 5.45 -13.05 -4.82
CA GLU A 69 6.45 -13.68 -5.68
C GLU A 69 7.87 -13.10 -5.48
N VAL A 70 8.01 -11.77 -5.41
CA VAL A 70 9.31 -11.07 -5.43
C VAL A 70 9.81 -10.73 -4.02
N MET A 71 8.90 -10.47 -3.08
CA MET A 71 9.17 -10.01 -1.72
C MET A 71 8.42 -10.89 -0.70
N SER A 72 8.54 -12.21 -0.85
CA SER A 72 7.77 -13.20 -0.08
C SER A 72 7.93 -13.12 1.45
N THR A 73 8.99 -12.49 1.94
CA THR A 73 9.24 -12.28 3.38
C THR A 73 8.62 -11.00 3.92
N ALA A 74 8.18 -10.09 3.05
CA ALA A 74 7.59 -8.83 3.45
C ALA A 74 6.13 -9.04 3.85
N THR A 75 5.72 -8.43 4.96
CA THR A 75 4.30 -8.34 5.32
C THR A 75 3.62 -7.32 4.41
N HIS A 76 2.58 -7.73 3.69
CA HIS A 76 1.77 -6.79 2.91
C HIS A 76 0.84 -6.04 3.86
N ARG A 77 0.65 -4.73 3.61
CA ARG A 77 -0.26 -3.88 4.37
C ARG A 77 -1.01 -2.97 3.41
N LEU A 78 -2.25 -2.65 3.78
CA LEU A 78 -3.07 -1.71 3.04
C LEU A 78 -2.72 -0.26 3.41
N CYS A 79 -2.67 0.60 2.40
CA CYS A 79 -2.40 2.02 2.56
C CYS A 79 -3.57 2.72 3.26
N GLY A 80 -3.33 3.26 4.47
CA GLY A 80 -4.33 3.97 5.27
C GLY A 80 -5.03 5.11 4.53
N TRP A 81 -4.29 5.87 3.71
CA TRP A 81 -4.89 6.94 2.90
C TRP A 81 -5.88 6.41 1.86
N HIS A 82 -5.55 5.30 1.18
CA HIS A 82 -6.46 4.68 0.22
C HIS A 82 -7.68 4.07 0.91
N LEU A 83 -7.50 3.48 2.11
CA LEU A 83 -8.61 2.99 2.93
C LEU A 83 -9.54 4.13 3.35
N GLU A 84 -9.00 5.24 3.86
CA GLU A 84 -9.77 6.42 4.23
C GLU A 84 -10.53 6.98 3.02
N LYS A 85 -9.86 7.11 1.87
CA LYS A 85 -10.50 7.58 0.63
C LYS A 85 -11.64 6.65 0.19
N ASN A 86 -11.44 5.34 0.24
CA ASN A 86 -12.46 4.35 -0.08
C ASN A 86 -13.66 4.43 0.89
N CYS A 87 -13.40 4.62 2.18
CA CYS A 87 -14.43 4.83 3.19
C CYS A 87 -15.26 6.08 2.89
N VAL A 88 -14.60 7.22 2.61
CA VAL A 88 -15.28 8.47 2.26
C VAL A 88 -16.13 8.34 0.98
N GLN A 89 -15.70 7.53 0.01
CA GLN A 89 -16.46 7.30 -1.22
C GLN A 89 -17.68 6.38 -1.02
N ARG A 90 -17.60 5.39 -0.11
CA ARG A 90 -18.61 4.33 0.04
C ARG A 90 -19.58 4.56 1.20
N VAL A 91 -19.13 5.20 2.27
CA VAL A 91 -19.92 5.39 3.50
C VAL A 91 -20.28 6.86 3.62
N LYS A 92 -21.57 7.19 3.70
CA LYS A 92 -22.06 8.58 3.88
C LYS A 92 -22.08 9.01 5.35
N ASP A 93 -22.18 8.04 6.26
CA ASP A 93 -22.25 8.29 7.69
C ASP A 93 -20.96 8.99 8.19
N THR A 94 -21.12 10.19 8.72
CA THR A 94 -20.00 11.01 9.17
C THR A 94 -19.37 10.50 10.46
N GLU A 95 -20.15 9.83 11.31
CA GLU A 95 -19.65 9.31 12.58
C GLU A 95 -18.82 8.06 12.35
N PHE A 96 -19.26 7.18 11.47
CA PHE A 96 -18.45 6.05 11.02
C PHE A 96 -17.12 6.51 10.40
N ARG A 97 -17.13 7.57 9.57
CA ARG A 97 -15.88 8.10 8.99
C ARG A 97 -14.89 8.57 10.06
N LYS A 98 -15.36 9.22 11.14
CA LYS A 98 -14.50 9.63 12.27
C LYS A 98 -13.94 8.41 12.99
N VAL A 99 -14.79 7.43 13.27
CA VAL A 99 -14.38 6.17 13.90
C VAL A 99 -13.31 5.46 13.07
N PHE A 100 -13.59 5.30 11.78
CA PHE A 100 -12.70 4.64 10.83
C PHE A 100 -11.35 5.36 10.71
N LYS A 101 -11.37 6.70 10.63
CA LYS A 101 -10.13 7.49 10.61
C LYS A 101 -9.32 7.31 11.90
N LYS A 102 -9.97 7.28 13.06
CA LYS A 102 -9.29 7.01 14.33
C LYS A 102 -8.72 5.60 14.35
N ALA A 103 -9.46 4.60 13.87
CA ALA A 103 -8.98 3.22 13.75
C ALA A 103 -7.72 3.10 12.87
N LEU A 104 -7.61 3.90 11.81
CA LEU A 104 -6.46 3.86 10.88
C LEU A 104 -5.19 4.54 11.41
N TYR A 105 -5.31 5.62 12.17
CA TYR A 105 -4.18 6.51 12.45
C TYR A 105 -3.89 6.73 13.94
N ALA A 106 -4.77 6.28 14.84
CA ALA A 106 -4.46 6.34 16.26
C ALA A 106 -3.42 5.28 16.61
N ASN A 107 -2.56 5.62 17.57
CA ASN A 107 -1.59 4.69 18.11
C ASN A 107 -2.29 3.77 19.11
N PHE A 108 -2.77 2.62 18.63
CA PHE A 108 -3.40 1.61 19.46
C PHE A 108 -2.44 0.44 19.72
N GLU A 109 -2.46 -0.07 20.95
CA GLU A 109 -2.13 -1.47 21.20
C GLU A 109 -3.19 -2.36 20.56
N ILE A 110 -2.81 -3.59 20.19
CA ILE A 110 -3.69 -4.52 19.45
C ILE A 110 -5.04 -4.70 20.17
N ASP A 111 -5.02 -5.01 21.47
CA ASP A 111 -6.25 -5.25 22.24
C ASP A 111 -7.15 -4.01 22.30
N ASN A 112 -6.55 -2.83 22.45
CA ASN A 112 -7.29 -1.56 22.46
C ASN A 112 -7.92 -1.25 21.09
N PHE A 113 -7.23 -1.60 19.99
CA PHE A 113 -7.79 -1.48 18.64
C PHE A 113 -9.00 -2.42 18.47
N GLU A 114 -8.87 -3.67 18.88
CA GLU A 114 -9.92 -4.68 18.70
C GLU A 114 -11.18 -4.32 19.51
N GLU A 115 -11.02 -3.89 20.76
CA GLU A 115 -12.13 -3.40 21.58
C GLU A 115 -12.76 -2.14 20.99
N TYR A 116 -11.93 -1.17 20.56
CA TYR A 116 -12.39 0.07 19.96
C TYR A 116 -13.20 -0.17 18.68
N TRP A 117 -12.68 -1.01 17.77
CA TRP A 117 -13.33 -1.34 16.52
C TRP A 117 -14.66 -2.04 16.77
N LYS A 118 -14.66 -3.11 17.58
CA LYS A 118 -15.87 -3.86 17.93
C LYS A 118 -16.95 -2.96 18.50
N THR A 119 -16.62 -2.20 19.55
CA THR A 119 -17.59 -1.30 20.22
C THR A 119 -18.15 -0.26 19.26
N SER A 120 -17.32 0.27 18.36
CA SER A 120 -17.77 1.29 17.41
C SER A 120 -18.65 0.72 16.29
N VAL A 121 -18.38 -0.49 15.81
CA VAL A 121 -19.22 -1.16 14.80
C VAL A 121 -20.56 -1.57 15.41
N GLU A 122 -20.57 -2.06 16.64
CA GLU A 122 -21.78 -2.38 17.40
C GLU A 122 -22.65 -1.13 17.65
N SER A 123 -22.06 -0.05 18.14
CA SER A 123 -22.80 1.18 18.48
C SER A 123 -23.42 1.87 17.26
N LEU A 124 -22.81 1.70 16.09
CA LEU A 124 -23.31 2.23 14.82
C LEU A 124 -24.25 1.27 14.08
N GLY A 125 -24.51 0.08 14.63
CA GLY A 125 -25.37 -0.93 13.99
C GLY A 125 -24.83 -1.49 12.68
N LEU A 126 -23.49 -1.56 12.56
CA LEU A 126 -22.79 -1.94 11.32
C LEU A 126 -22.27 -3.38 11.32
N LEU A 127 -22.69 -4.19 12.29
CA LEU A 127 -22.27 -5.58 12.42
C LEU A 127 -22.49 -6.39 11.13
N ASP A 128 -23.63 -6.20 10.47
CA ASP A 128 -24.00 -6.91 9.23
C ASP A 128 -23.62 -6.12 7.95
N ASN A 129 -22.86 -5.04 8.08
CA ASN A 129 -22.42 -4.27 6.92
C ASN A 129 -21.28 -5.00 6.20
N GLY A 130 -21.58 -5.61 5.04
CA GLY A 130 -20.61 -6.40 4.30
C GLY A 130 -19.34 -5.65 3.87
N TRP A 131 -19.39 -4.33 3.66
CA TRP A 131 -18.19 -3.56 3.37
C TRP A 131 -17.29 -3.38 4.60
N VAL A 132 -17.89 -3.15 5.78
CA VAL A 132 -17.17 -3.03 7.06
C VAL A 132 -16.49 -4.35 7.41
N GLN A 133 -17.23 -5.46 7.32
CA GLN A 133 -16.71 -6.81 7.56
C GLN A 133 -15.54 -7.13 6.62
N SER A 134 -15.76 -6.99 5.30
CA SER A 134 -14.72 -7.29 4.31
C SER A 134 -13.48 -6.42 4.49
N THR A 135 -13.64 -5.13 4.80
CA THR A 135 -12.50 -4.23 5.03
C THR A 135 -11.69 -4.69 6.25
N TYR A 136 -12.35 -5.07 7.34
CA TYR A 136 -11.68 -5.55 8.56
C TYR A 136 -10.99 -6.90 8.36
N GLU A 137 -11.59 -7.85 7.63
CA GLU A 137 -10.98 -9.14 7.28
C GLU A 137 -9.71 -8.96 6.42
N THR A 138 -9.73 -8.01 5.48
CA THR A 138 -8.58 -7.75 4.61
C THR A 138 -7.40 -7.05 5.30
N ARG A 139 -7.48 -6.73 6.61
CA ARG A 139 -6.38 -6.06 7.32
C ARG A 139 -5.14 -6.93 7.52
N GLU A 140 -5.32 -8.25 7.48
CA GLU A 140 -4.26 -9.25 7.67
C GLU A 140 -3.65 -9.75 6.35
N SER A 141 -4.02 -9.12 5.22
CA SER A 141 -3.77 -9.60 3.85
C SER A 141 -2.33 -9.53 3.36
#